data_AF-A0A6C0LGF4-F1
#
_entry.id   AF-A0A6C0LGF4-F1
#
_cell.length_a   1.000
_cell.length_b   1.000
_cell.length_c   1.000
_cell.angle_alpha   90.00
_cell.angle_beta   90.00
_cell.angle_gamma   90.00
#
_symmetry.space_group_name_H-M   'P 1'
#
loop_
_entity.id
_entity.type
_entity.pdbx_description
1 polymer ?
#
loop_
_entity_poly.entity_id
_entity_poly.type
_entity_poly.pdbx_seq_one_letter_code
_entity_poly.pdbx_strand_id
1 'polypeptide(L)'
;MNSKQPDPMFNQTEVTLRFLANSVYQDVMEKKTEVSDPTKSDYKFYRKRAFAMMKDMMKGKYPSESLKELHMKYVSELINYMKIQDTTDILQSDYPPKSPPKNTDASDDISSSSGEIMNEANKLMMKESDADAPTMDDFVTKKIIRVKVPVPPPTVRIANIKTDEHKTKGLKKKKKKAPQKETESKKEVSQSGD
;
A
#
# COMPACT_ATOMS: atom_id res chain seq x y z
N MET A 1 -16.44 -27.61 35.21
CA MET A 1 -17.08 -26.86 34.10
C MET A 1 -16.88 -25.38 34.39
N ASN A 2 -15.87 -24.75 33.79
CA ASN A 2 -15.59 -23.32 34.03
C ASN A 2 -16.51 -22.46 33.17
N SER A 3 -17.47 -21.78 33.79
CA SER A 3 -18.22 -20.71 33.15
C SER A 3 -17.31 -19.51 32.95
N LYS A 4 -16.79 -19.37 31.73
CA LYS A 4 -16.02 -18.21 31.30
C LYS A 4 -16.95 -17.00 31.39
N GLN A 5 -16.73 -16.13 32.38
CA GLN A 5 -17.47 -14.89 32.51
C GLN A 5 -17.25 -14.06 31.23
N PRO A 6 -18.30 -13.41 30.69
CA PRO A 6 -18.15 -12.56 29.53
C PRO A 6 -17.20 -11.39 29.82
N ASP A 7 -16.45 -10.96 28.81
CA ASP A 7 -15.46 -9.87 28.93
C ASP A 7 -16.11 -8.61 29.53
N PRO A 8 -15.46 -7.93 30.50
CA PRO A 8 -16.01 -6.75 31.17
C PRO A 8 -16.19 -5.53 30.26
N MET A 9 -15.72 -5.60 29.02
CA MET A 9 -15.95 -4.58 27.97
C MET A 9 -17.19 -4.86 27.10
N PHE A 10 -17.80 -6.04 27.18
CA PHE A 10 -18.93 -6.39 26.33
C PHE A 10 -20.24 -5.87 26.95
N ASN A 11 -20.72 -4.72 26.46
CA ASN A 11 -22.00 -4.14 26.87
C ASN A 11 -23.18 -4.92 26.26
N GLN A 12 -23.53 -6.04 26.89
CA GLN A 12 -24.62 -6.93 26.48
C GLN A 12 -25.94 -6.19 26.30
N THR A 13 -26.23 -5.25 27.19
CA THR A 13 -27.46 -4.46 27.18
C THR A 13 -27.55 -3.59 25.94
N GLU A 14 -26.48 -2.92 25.56
CA GLU A 14 -26.44 -2.08 24.35
C GLU A 14 -26.62 -2.92 23.08
N VAL A 15 -25.92 -4.04 22.96
CA VAL A 15 -26.01 -4.92 21.78
C VAL A 15 -27.41 -5.50 21.64
N THR A 16 -28.01 -5.93 22.75
CA THR A 16 -29.38 -6.46 22.78
C THR A 16 -30.40 -5.38 22.45
N LEU A 17 -30.24 -4.16 23.00
CA LEU A 17 -31.12 -3.03 22.68
C LEU A 17 -31.02 -2.60 21.21
N ARG A 18 -29.81 -2.62 20.62
CA ARG A 18 -29.63 -2.39 19.18
C ARG A 18 -30.38 -3.46 18.39
N PHE A 19 -30.19 -4.74 18.71
CA PHE A 19 -30.85 -5.84 18.02
C PHE A 19 -32.39 -5.81 18.12
N LEU A 20 -32.92 -5.37 19.26
CA LEU A 20 -34.36 -5.21 19.50
C LEU A 20 -34.92 -3.90 18.94
N ALA A 21 -34.08 -2.91 18.65
CA ALA A 21 -34.51 -1.68 18.00
C ALA A 21 -34.87 -1.96 16.53
N ASN A 22 -35.94 -1.30 16.06
CA ASN A 22 -36.35 -1.36 14.66
C ASN A 22 -35.20 -0.89 13.75
N SER A 23 -34.87 -1.65 12.71
CA SER A 23 -33.81 -1.29 11.74
C SER A 23 -34.02 0.09 11.11
N VAL A 24 -35.28 0.49 10.92
CA VAL A 24 -35.63 1.83 10.43
C VAL A 24 -35.19 2.92 11.41
N TYR A 25 -35.24 2.66 12.72
CA TYR A 25 -34.74 3.59 13.73
C TYR A 25 -33.22 3.62 13.80
N GLN A 26 -32.53 2.50 13.54
CA GLN A 26 -31.07 2.46 13.46
C GLN A 26 -30.55 3.36 12.33
N ASP A 27 -31.11 3.23 11.12
CA ASP A 27 -30.75 4.09 9.97
C ASP A 27 -30.95 5.57 10.28
N VAL A 28 -32.02 5.94 10.99
CA VAL A 28 -32.30 7.33 11.37
C VAL A 28 -31.34 7.83 12.45
N MET A 29 -30.89 6.97 13.37
CA MET A 29 -29.87 7.34 14.35
C MET A 29 -28.49 7.50 13.72
N GLU A 30 -28.11 6.63 12.77
CA GLU A 30 -26.82 6.72 12.06
C GLU A 30 -26.74 7.95 11.15
N LYS A 31 -27.85 8.34 10.52
CA LYS A 31 -27.95 9.58 9.69
C LYS A 31 -27.82 10.87 10.50
N LYS A 32 -28.08 10.87 11.81
CA LYS A 32 -27.93 12.09 12.66
C LYS A 32 -26.48 12.50 12.88
N THR A 33 -25.53 11.64 12.52
CA THR A 33 -24.08 11.91 12.56
C THR A 33 -23.51 12.35 11.22
N GLU A 34 -24.33 12.78 10.26
CA GLU A 34 -23.83 13.42 9.05
C GLU A 34 -23.29 14.82 9.38
N VAL A 35 -21.99 14.87 9.67
CA VAL A 35 -21.23 16.11 9.66
C VAL A 35 -21.37 16.70 8.26
N SER A 36 -22.08 17.82 8.12
CA SER A 36 -22.23 18.48 6.82
C SER A 36 -20.86 18.80 6.26
N ASP A 37 -20.58 18.26 5.08
CA ASP A 37 -19.40 18.64 4.33
C ASP A 37 -19.45 20.14 4.02
N PRO A 38 -18.28 20.82 4.03
CA PRO A 38 -18.23 22.24 3.70
C PRO A 38 -18.63 22.45 2.23
N THR A 39 -19.42 23.50 1.98
CA THR A 39 -19.80 23.89 0.62
C THR A 39 -18.55 24.24 -0.20
N LYS A 40 -18.58 24.00 -1.51
CA LYS A 40 -17.45 24.33 -2.43
C LYS A 40 -17.05 25.82 -2.37
N SER A 41 -17.99 26.72 -2.07
CA SER A 41 -17.74 28.15 -1.83
C SER A 41 -16.86 28.36 -0.60
N ASP A 42 -17.22 27.72 0.52
CA ASP A 42 -16.51 27.83 1.79
C ASP A 42 -15.12 27.23 1.68
N TYR A 43 -15.00 26.09 0.99
CA TYR A 43 -13.70 25.51 0.70
C TYR A 43 -12.79 26.49 -0.04
N LYS A 44 -13.29 27.16 -1.09
CA LYS A 44 -12.50 28.13 -1.87
C LYS A 44 -12.11 29.35 -1.03
N PHE A 45 -13.02 29.83 -0.19
CA PHE A 45 -12.80 30.99 0.68
C PHE A 45 -11.76 30.69 1.77
N TYR A 46 -11.93 29.57 2.48
CA TYR A 46 -11.08 29.20 3.61
C TYR A 46 -9.80 28.47 3.22
N ARG A 47 -9.63 28.04 1.96
CA ARG A 47 -8.47 27.29 1.48
C ARG A 47 -7.14 27.83 2.02
N LYS A 48 -6.86 29.11 1.79
CA LYS A 48 -5.58 29.73 2.20
C LYS A 48 -5.40 29.75 3.71
N ARG A 49 -6.46 30.05 4.46
CA ARG A 49 -6.44 30.13 5.94
C ARG A 49 -6.28 28.74 6.55
N ALA A 50 -6.98 27.74 6.04
CA ALA A 50 -6.85 26.35 6.45
C ALA A 50 -5.41 25.84 6.21
N PHE A 51 -4.82 26.12 5.04
CA PHE A 51 -3.42 25.76 4.77
C PHE A 51 -2.42 26.47 5.70
N ALA A 52 -2.63 27.74 6.01
CA ALA A 52 -1.79 28.46 6.97
C ALA A 52 -1.89 27.85 8.37
N MET A 53 -3.11 27.55 8.82
CA MET A 53 -3.38 26.90 10.10
C MET A 53 -2.72 25.52 10.18
N MET A 54 -2.88 24.69 9.15
CA MET A 54 -2.23 23.38 9.05
C MET A 54 -0.70 23.50 9.13
N LYS A 55 -0.11 24.49 8.44
CA LYS A 55 1.34 24.74 8.49
C LYS A 55 1.82 25.12 9.89
N ASP A 56 1.02 25.85 10.66
CA ASP A 56 1.35 26.23 12.02
C ASP A 56 1.17 25.07 13.01
N MET A 57 0.16 24.21 12.80
CA MET A 57 -0.01 22.95 13.52
C MET A 57 1.19 22.02 13.33
N MET A 58 1.71 21.92 12.10
CA MET A 58 2.93 21.14 11.81
C MET A 58 4.19 21.69 12.52
N LYS A 59 4.20 22.95 12.96
CA LYS A 59 5.27 23.53 13.80
C LYS A 59 5.02 23.35 15.30
N GLY A 60 3.92 22.70 15.69
CA GLY A 60 3.53 22.50 17.08
C GLY A 60 2.66 23.61 17.69
N LYS A 61 2.20 24.59 16.90
CA LYS A 61 1.31 25.65 17.39
C LYS A 61 -0.15 25.24 17.19
N TYR A 62 -0.79 24.80 18.27
CA TYR A 62 -2.18 24.34 18.25
C TYR A 62 -3.11 25.35 18.93
N PRO A 63 -4.28 25.66 18.33
CA PRO A 63 -5.25 26.54 18.96
C PRO A 63 -6.15 25.82 19.99
N SER A 64 -6.32 24.51 19.89
CA SER A 64 -7.11 23.67 20.79
C SER A 64 -6.53 22.25 20.87
N GLU A 65 -6.66 21.61 22.03
CA GLU A 65 -6.21 20.22 22.23
C GLU A 65 -7.06 19.22 21.42
N SER A 66 -8.37 19.44 21.30
CA SER A 66 -9.24 18.60 20.45
C SER A 66 -8.80 18.60 18.98
N LEU A 67 -8.37 19.77 18.50
CA LEU A 67 -7.90 19.94 17.13
C LEU A 67 -6.52 19.34 16.94
N LYS A 68 -5.69 19.32 17.99
CA LYS A 68 -4.39 18.63 18.00
C LYS A 68 -4.57 17.13 17.86
N GLU A 69 -5.48 16.51 18.63
CA GLU A 69 -5.78 15.08 18.49
C GLU A 69 -6.24 14.72 17.07
N LEU A 70 -7.17 15.50 16.52
CA LEU A 70 -7.67 15.30 15.16
C LEU A 70 -6.57 15.47 14.11
N HIS A 71 -5.73 16.51 14.26
CA HIS A 71 -4.59 16.75 13.39
C HIS A 71 -3.58 15.60 13.45
N MET A 72 -3.28 15.07 14.63
CA MET A 72 -2.36 13.94 14.79
C MET A 72 -2.91 12.66 14.14
N LYS A 73 -4.21 12.39 14.27
CA LYS A 73 -4.87 11.29 13.55
C LYS A 73 -4.74 11.47 12.04
N TYR A 74 -5.10 12.64 11.53
CA TYR A 74 -4.96 12.96 10.11
C TYR A 74 -3.52 12.80 9.59
N VAL A 75 -2.52 13.32 10.32
CA VAL A 75 -1.11 13.18 9.95
C VAL A 75 -0.67 11.71 9.98
N SER A 76 -1.13 10.93 10.96
CA SER A 76 -0.81 9.50 11.04
C SER A 76 -1.36 8.71 9.84
N GLU A 77 -2.57 9.01 9.40
CA GLU A 77 -3.20 8.41 8.22
C GLU A 77 -2.46 8.80 6.95
N LEU A 78 -2.10 10.08 6.78
CA LEU A 78 -1.30 10.54 5.65
C LEU A 78 0.06 9.83 5.58
N ILE A 79 0.75 9.69 6.72
CA ILE A 79 2.03 8.97 6.79
C ILE A 79 1.84 7.50 6.43
N ASN A 80 0.76 6.88 6.90
CA ASN A 80 0.46 5.48 6.58
C ASN A 80 0.21 5.28 5.08
N TYR A 81 -0.58 6.16 4.47
CA TYR A 81 -0.80 6.15 3.02
C TYR A 81 0.52 6.27 2.25
N MET A 82 1.41 7.19 2.64
CA MET A 82 2.73 7.32 2.02
C MET A 82 3.58 6.06 2.17
N LYS A 83 3.59 5.44 3.36
CA LYS A 83 4.30 4.17 3.59
C LYS A 83 3.78 3.06 2.69
N ILE A 84 2.46 2.93 2.56
CA ILE A 84 1.84 1.93 1.69
C ILE A 84 2.29 2.18 0.25
N GLN A 85 2.20 3.40 -0.26
CA GLN A 85 2.64 3.74 -1.60
C GLN A 85 4.12 3.43 -1.83
N ASP A 86 5.00 3.76 -0.89
CA ASP A 86 6.42 3.43 -1.02
C ASP A 86 6.68 1.93 -0.96
N THR A 87 5.96 1.17 -0.13
CA THR A 87 6.07 -0.31 -0.12
C THR A 87 5.57 -0.94 -1.40
N THR A 88 4.47 -0.44 -1.99
CA THR A 88 3.96 -0.94 -3.26
C THR A 88 4.94 -0.66 -4.38
N ASP A 89 5.56 0.51 -4.40
CA ASP A 89 6.54 0.88 -5.43
C ASP A 89 7.83 0.03 -5.31
N ILE A 90 8.31 -0.22 -4.09
CA ILE A 90 9.44 -1.14 -3.85
C ILE A 90 9.08 -2.54 -4.33
N LEU A 91 7.88 -3.04 -3.97
CA LEU A 91 7.43 -4.36 -4.38
C LEU A 91 7.30 -4.47 -5.90
N GLN A 92 6.78 -3.44 -6.57
CA GLN A 92 6.68 -3.39 -8.02
C GLN A 92 8.04 -3.29 -8.70
N SER A 93 9.04 -2.67 -8.08
CA SER A 93 10.39 -2.59 -8.62
C SER A 93 11.08 -3.97 -8.74
N ASP A 94 10.73 -4.90 -7.86
CA ASP A 94 11.23 -6.29 -7.92
C ASP A 94 10.64 -7.08 -9.10
N TYR A 95 9.49 -6.64 -9.64
CA TYR A 95 8.83 -7.24 -10.79
C TYR A 95 8.79 -6.25 -11.95
N PRO A 96 9.92 -6.01 -12.64
CA PRO A 96 9.92 -5.15 -13.82
C PRO A 96 8.86 -5.66 -14.79
N PRO A 97 8.11 -4.76 -15.46
CA PRO A 97 7.15 -5.19 -16.47
C PRO A 97 7.93 -6.04 -17.46
N LYS A 98 7.54 -7.33 -17.59
CA LYS A 98 7.96 -8.15 -18.75
C LYS A 98 7.74 -7.25 -19.95
N SER A 99 8.79 -7.07 -20.77
CA SER A 99 8.81 -6.15 -21.91
C SER A 99 7.42 -6.09 -22.55
N PRO A 100 6.88 -4.90 -22.87
CA PRO A 100 5.61 -4.84 -23.59
C PRO A 100 5.73 -5.84 -24.75
N PRO A 101 4.72 -6.70 -24.99
CA PRO A 101 4.77 -7.56 -26.15
C PRO A 101 5.12 -6.64 -27.31
N LYS A 102 6.27 -6.88 -27.94
CA LYS A 102 6.53 -6.24 -29.22
C LYS A 102 5.25 -6.55 -30.00
N ASN A 103 4.59 -5.52 -30.52
CA ASN A 103 3.52 -5.69 -31.48
C ASN A 103 4.15 -6.31 -32.74
N THR A 104 4.50 -7.58 -32.65
CA THR A 104 4.67 -8.50 -33.74
C THR A 104 3.33 -9.20 -33.80
N ASP A 105 2.67 -9.02 -34.92
CA ASP A 105 1.34 -9.53 -35.21
C ASP A 105 1.08 -10.89 -34.55
N ALA A 106 -0.01 -10.94 -33.80
CA ALA A 106 -0.44 -12.12 -33.05
C ALA A 106 -0.89 -13.23 -34.01
N SER A 107 0.06 -13.93 -34.62
CA SER A 107 -0.25 -15.12 -35.42
C SER A 107 0.72 -16.29 -35.32
N ASP A 108 1.83 -16.25 -34.56
CA ASP A 108 2.82 -17.34 -34.71
C ASP A 108 3.55 -17.91 -33.49
N ASP A 109 3.20 -17.58 -32.23
CA ASP A 109 3.99 -18.11 -31.09
C ASP A 109 3.16 -18.71 -29.93
N ILE A 110 1.94 -19.18 -30.23
CA ILE A 110 1.11 -19.98 -29.30
C ILE A 110 1.09 -21.47 -29.64
N SER A 111 1.78 -21.90 -30.72
CA SER A 111 1.65 -23.27 -31.22
C SER A 111 2.59 -24.27 -30.53
N SER A 112 3.78 -23.83 -30.07
CA SER A 112 4.81 -24.78 -29.61
C SER A 112 4.62 -25.23 -28.16
N SER A 113 4.30 -24.33 -27.23
CA SER A 113 4.12 -24.68 -25.81
C SER A 113 2.72 -25.22 -25.49
N SER A 114 1.70 -24.79 -26.26
CA SER A 114 0.33 -25.27 -26.06
C SER A 114 0.16 -26.72 -26.51
N GLY A 115 0.84 -27.12 -27.59
CA GLY A 115 0.80 -28.49 -28.11
C GLY A 115 1.35 -29.52 -27.13
N GLU A 116 2.48 -29.24 -26.46
CA GLU A 116 3.06 -30.16 -25.47
C GLU A 116 2.17 -30.31 -24.24
N ILE A 117 1.64 -29.20 -23.72
CA ILE A 117 0.72 -29.20 -22.57
C ILE A 117 -0.59 -29.93 -22.90
N MET A 118 -1.12 -29.69 -24.10
CA MET A 118 -2.35 -30.34 -24.57
C MET A 118 -2.13 -31.84 -24.82
N ASN A 119 -0.97 -32.23 -25.35
CA ASN A 119 -0.62 -33.64 -25.58
C ASN A 119 -0.40 -34.39 -24.26
N GLU A 120 0.24 -33.77 -23.27
CA GLU A 120 0.39 -34.35 -21.92
C GLU A 120 -0.97 -34.49 -21.22
N ALA A 121 -1.85 -33.49 -21.32
CA ALA A 121 -3.21 -33.56 -20.81
C ALA A 121 -4.04 -34.64 -21.51
N ASN A 122 -3.94 -34.74 -22.85
CA ASN A 122 -4.62 -35.77 -23.64
C ASN A 122 -4.13 -37.18 -23.29
N LYS A 123 -2.82 -37.36 -23.05
CA LYS A 123 -2.21 -38.62 -22.61
C LYS A 123 -2.67 -39.03 -21.20
N LEU A 124 -3.02 -38.07 -20.36
CA LEU A 124 -3.61 -38.34 -19.04
C LEU A 124 -5.09 -38.74 -19.13
N MET A 125 -5.82 -38.21 -20.12
CA MET A 125 -7.26 -38.44 -20.29
C MET A 125 -7.59 -39.66 -21.15
N MET A 126 -6.74 -40.01 -22.11
CA MET A 126 -6.90 -41.18 -22.97
C MET A 126 -6.05 -42.35 -22.46
N LYS A 127 -6.65 -43.54 -22.37
CA LYS A 127 -5.89 -44.77 -22.11
C LYS A 127 -5.09 -45.12 -23.37
N GLU A 128 -3.78 -44.96 -23.32
CA GLU A 128 -2.90 -45.51 -24.36
C GLU A 128 -2.98 -47.05 -24.33
N SER A 129 -2.97 -47.67 -25.51
CA SER A 129 -2.87 -49.13 -25.61
C SER A 129 -1.46 -49.56 -25.21
N ASP A 130 -1.33 -50.39 -24.17
CA ASP A 130 -0.05 -50.92 -23.71
C ASP A 130 0.60 -51.70 -24.87
N ALA A 131 1.62 -51.10 -25.51
CA ALA A 131 2.26 -51.63 -26.72
C ALA A 131 3.48 -52.52 -26.43
N ASP A 132 3.88 -52.66 -25.17
CA ASP A 132 5.06 -53.43 -24.80
C ASP A 132 4.69 -54.86 -24.40
N ALA A 133 5.35 -55.84 -25.02
CA ALA A 133 5.24 -57.23 -24.63
C ALA A 133 5.87 -57.41 -23.23
N PRO A 134 5.23 -58.16 -22.31
CA PRO A 134 5.73 -58.31 -20.95
C PRO A 134 7.11 -58.96 -20.96
N THR A 135 8.08 -58.30 -20.33
CA THR A 135 9.46 -58.79 -20.24
C THR A 135 9.65 -59.43 -18.87
N MET A 136 10.60 -60.37 -18.71
CA MET A 136 10.85 -61.07 -17.43
C MET A 136 11.10 -60.11 -16.24
N ASP A 137 11.58 -58.91 -16.51
CA ASP A 137 11.79 -57.85 -15.53
C ASP A 137 10.51 -57.27 -14.91
N ASP A 138 9.35 -57.42 -15.57
CA ASP A 138 8.05 -56.92 -15.08
C ASP A 138 7.49 -57.75 -13.92
N PHE A 139 8.00 -58.98 -13.74
CA PHE A 139 7.67 -59.84 -12.62
C PHE A 139 8.49 -59.53 -11.36
N VAL A 140 9.44 -58.59 -11.46
CA VAL A 140 10.29 -58.17 -10.34
C VAL A 140 9.78 -56.86 -9.77
N THR A 141 9.41 -56.85 -8.49
CA THR A 141 8.92 -55.67 -7.78
C THR A 141 10.05 -54.66 -7.50
N LYS A 142 10.34 -53.78 -8.47
CA LYS A 142 11.33 -52.71 -8.31
C LYS A 142 10.70 -51.48 -7.63
N LYS A 143 11.14 -51.15 -6.41
CA LYS A 143 10.67 -49.95 -5.68
C LYS A 143 11.56 -48.74 -6.00
N ILE A 144 11.25 -48.01 -7.07
CA ILE A 144 11.96 -46.76 -7.44
C ILE A 144 11.33 -45.59 -6.67
N ILE A 145 12.01 -45.11 -5.63
CA ILE A 145 11.56 -43.96 -4.85
C ILE A 145 12.12 -42.70 -5.50
N ARG A 146 11.28 -41.96 -6.23
CA ARG A 146 11.61 -40.60 -6.67
C ARG A 146 11.50 -39.66 -5.47
N VAL A 147 12.62 -39.41 -4.80
CA VAL A 147 12.70 -38.43 -3.71
C VAL A 147 12.49 -37.04 -4.31
N LYS A 148 11.28 -36.49 -4.19
CA LYS A 148 11.00 -35.11 -4.58
C LYS A 148 11.68 -34.20 -3.56
N VAL A 149 12.62 -33.38 -4.03
CA VAL A 149 13.20 -32.33 -3.19
C VAL A 149 12.07 -31.39 -2.77
N PRO A 150 11.86 -31.15 -1.46
CA PRO A 150 10.82 -30.24 -1.02
C PRO A 150 11.14 -28.83 -1.52
N VAL A 151 10.13 -28.19 -2.12
CA VAL A 151 10.24 -26.80 -2.56
C VAL A 151 10.51 -25.94 -1.31
N PRO A 152 11.52 -25.05 -1.34
CA PRO A 152 11.80 -24.20 -0.18
C PRO A 152 10.59 -23.33 0.15
N PRO A 153 10.33 -23.08 1.44
CA PRO A 153 9.23 -22.21 1.85
C PRO A 153 9.47 -20.77 1.37
N PRO A 154 8.40 -19.99 1.17
CA PRO A 154 8.54 -18.59 0.76
C PRO A 154 9.30 -17.78 1.84
N THR A 155 10.26 -16.98 1.40
CA THR A 155 11.05 -16.10 2.27
C THR A 155 10.39 -14.72 2.39
N VAL A 156 10.29 -14.20 3.61
CA VAL A 156 9.84 -12.82 3.87
C VAL A 156 10.99 -11.85 3.65
N ARG A 157 10.78 -10.76 2.90
CA ARG A 157 11.73 -9.65 2.77
C ARG A 157 11.32 -8.48 3.67
N ILE A 158 12.31 -7.81 4.25
CA ILE A 158 12.11 -6.55 5.00
C ILE A 158 12.40 -5.39 4.04
N ALA A 159 11.37 -4.65 3.64
CA ALA A 159 11.53 -3.48 2.79
C ALA A 159 11.96 -2.25 3.61
N ASN A 160 13.06 -1.60 3.23
CA ASN A 160 13.59 -0.40 3.89
C ASN A 160 12.96 0.87 3.30
N ILE A 161 11.92 1.42 3.96
CA ILE A 161 11.18 2.61 3.49
C ILE A 161 11.84 3.93 3.94
N LYS A 162 12.83 3.87 4.84
CA LYS A 162 13.48 5.06 5.44
C LYS A 162 14.69 5.58 4.62
N THR A 163 14.61 5.59 3.29
CA THR A 163 15.69 6.14 2.45
C THR A 163 15.47 7.63 2.17
N ASP A 164 16.56 8.37 1.88
CA ASP A 164 16.49 9.80 1.54
C ASP A 164 15.72 10.07 0.23
N GLU A 165 15.60 9.07 -0.63
CA GLU A 165 14.83 9.13 -1.86
C GLU A 165 13.32 9.23 -1.57
N HIS A 166 12.80 8.38 -0.69
CA HIS A 166 11.39 8.42 -0.27
C HIS A 166 11.02 9.71 0.45
N LYS A 167 11.98 10.36 1.13
CA LYS A 167 11.75 11.63 1.84
C LYS A 167 11.44 12.81 0.90
N THR A 168 11.97 12.80 -0.32
CA THR A 168 11.83 13.93 -1.26
C THR A 168 10.94 13.63 -2.46
N LYS A 169 10.39 12.42 -2.53
CA LYS A 169 9.49 11.96 -3.57
C LYS A 169 8.27 12.87 -3.70
N GLY A 170 7.94 13.26 -4.94
CA GLY A 170 6.81 14.14 -5.24
C GLY A 170 7.03 15.65 -4.94
N LEU A 171 8.15 16.06 -4.32
CA LEU A 171 8.45 17.47 -4.08
C LEU A 171 9.16 18.11 -5.29
N LYS A 172 8.65 19.26 -5.74
CA LYS A 172 9.32 20.06 -6.79
C LYS A 172 10.67 20.57 -6.27
N LYS A 173 11.76 20.19 -6.93
CA LYS A 173 13.11 20.72 -6.64
C LYS A 173 13.08 22.24 -6.83
N LYS A 174 13.38 22.99 -5.77
CA LYS A 174 13.50 24.45 -5.86
C LYS A 174 14.70 24.78 -6.75
N LYS A 175 14.48 25.56 -7.83
CA LYS A 175 15.57 26.13 -8.62
C LYS A 175 16.40 27.02 -7.70
N LYS A 176 17.70 26.74 -7.57
CA LYS A 176 18.63 27.59 -6.80
C LYS A 176 18.61 28.98 -7.43
N LYS A 177 18.30 30.02 -6.65
CA LYS A 177 18.53 31.40 -7.08
C LYS A 177 20.04 31.62 -7.12
N ALA A 178 20.55 32.19 -8.20
CA ALA A 178 21.96 32.55 -8.33
C ALA A 178 22.36 33.53 -7.20
N PRO A 179 23.59 33.44 -6.67
CA PRO A 179 24.07 34.37 -5.66
C PRO A 179 24.11 35.79 -6.25
N GLN A 180 23.38 36.71 -5.63
CA GLN A 180 23.52 38.14 -5.92
C GLN A 180 24.88 38.58 -5.37
N LYS A 181 25.73 39.15 -6.24
CA LYS A 181 26.98 39.80 -5.84
C LYS A 181 26.65 40.93 -4.87
N GLU A 182 27.11 40.81 -3.64
CA GLU A 182 27.17 41.93 -2.69
C GLU A 182 28.08 43.01 -3.28
N THR A 183 27.54 44.21 -3.40
CA THR A 183 28.30 45.42 -3.75
C THR A 183 28.83 46.02 -2.46
N GLU A 184 30.16 46.02 -2.31
CA GLU A 184 30.87 46.75 -1.27
C GLU A 184 30.56 48.25 -1.40
N SER A 185 29.94 48.84 -0.38
CA SER A 185 29.98 50.29 -0.16
C SER A 185 30.81 50.55 1.09
N LYS A 186 32.04 51.04 0.87
CA LYS A 186 32.90 51.62 1.90
C LYS A 186 32.20 52.88 2.45
N LYS A 187 32.01 52.92 3.77
CA LYS A 187 31.60 54.11 4.51
C LYS A 187 32.83 54.65 5.22
N GLU A 188 33.43 55.71 4.67
CA GLU A 188 34.41 56.53 5.38
C GLU A 188 33.70 57.24 6.54
N VAL A 189 34.22 57.04 7.75
CA VAL A 189 33.82 57.77 8.96
C VAL A 189 34.90 58.82 9.20
N SER A 190 34.52 60.08 9.10
CA SER A 190 35.27 61.24 9.55
C SER A 190 35.39 61.23 11.08
N GLN A 191 36.63 61.14 11.59
CA GLN A 191 36.96 61.52 12.95
C GLN A 191 37.31 63.01 12.98
N SER A 192 36.53 63.79 13.74
CA SER A 192 36.91 65.11 14.26
C SER A 192 36.84 65.02 15.78
N GLY A 193 37.99 65.13 16.44
CA GLY A 193 38.12 65.14 17.88
C GLY A 193 39.54 65.60 18.25
N ASP A 194 39.59 66.86 18.70
CA ASP A 194 40.67 67.62 19.35
C ASP A 194 41.95 67.98 18.56
#